data_AF-A0A4Y2SNE0-F1
#
_entry.id   AF-A0A4Y2SNE0-F1
#
_cell.length_a   1.000
_cell.length_b   1.000
_cell.length_c   1.000
_cell.angle_alpha   90.00
_cell.angle_beta   90.00
_cell.angle_gamma   90.00
#
_symmetry.space_group_name_H-M   'P 1'
#
loop_
_entity.id
_entity.type
_entity.pdbx_description
1 polymer ?
#
loop_
_entity_poly.entity_id
_entity_poly.type
_entity_poly.pdbx_seq_one_letter_code
_entity_poly.pdbx_strand_id
1 'polypeptide(L)'
;VSLRGPEEPRAVQVLHKCGAVLLNERWLLTAAHCVYEYRRKKYLATLKARLGEYDVSANSNSRQDIGVDTLIVHPQYQDPYRQSNDIALLRLNKDAVFGDSVWPVCLPDRNTDVTGMNATVAGWGQTSFNGRCIPNRFSASCKYFCSNLEGFCS
;
A
#
# COMPACT_ATOMS: atom_id res chain seq x y z
N VAL A 1 1.85 -1.63 3.47
CA VAL A 1 2.87 -1.77 2.40
C VAL A 1 3.13 -0.40 1.77
N SER A 2 4.37 -0.10 1.36
CA SER A 2 4.75 1.15 0.68
C SER A 2 5.19 0.87 -0.76
N LEU A 3 4.55 1.51 -1.74
CA LEU A 3 4.99 1.50 -3.13
C LEU A 3 6.09 2.54 -3.35
N ARG A 4 7.11 2.14 -4.11
CA ARG A 4 8.38 2.85 -4.23
C ARG A 4 8.76 2.95 -5.71
N GLY A 5 9.09 4.17 -6.16
CA GLY A 5 9.48 4.45 -7.55
C GLY A 5 10.98 4.26 -7.83
N PRO A 6 11.45 4.60 -9.06
CA PRO A 6 12.86 4.52 -9.41
C PRO A 6 13.74 5.35 -8.47
N GLU A 7 14.97 4.87 -8.27
CA GLU A 7 16.02 5.60 -7.54
C GLU A 7 16.43 6.84 -8.35
N GLU A 8 16.43 8.01 -7.69
CA GLU A 8 16.95 9.25 -8.25
C GLU A 8 18.49 9.18 -8.29
N PRO A 9 19.15 9.49 -9.43
CA PRO A 9 20.61 9.33 -9.57
C PRO A 9 21.46 10.25 -8.68
N ARG A 10 20.85 11.14 -7.89
CA ARG A 10 21.54 12.02 -6.91
C ARG A 10 21.14 11.77 -5.46
N ALA A 11 20.26 10.82 -5.17
CA ALA A 11 19.83 10.52 -3.81
C ALA A 11 19.65 9.02 -3.63
N VAL A 12 20.30 8.46 -2.59
CA VAL A 12 20.08 7.09 -2.08
C VAL A 12 18.72 7.03 -1.35
N GLN A 13 17.66 7.51 -2.01
CA GLN A 13 16.33 7.68 -1.43
C GLN A 13 15.33 7.14 -2.45
N VAL A 14 14.94 5.89 -2.25
CA VAL A 14 13.82 5.28 -2.96
C VAL A 14 12.54 6.05 -2.56
N LEU A 15 11.96 6.85 -3.46
CA LEU A 15 10.86 7.75 -3.12
C LEU A 15 9.56 6.97 -2.84
N HIS A 16 8.94 7.23 -1.68
CA HIS A 16 7.60 6.74 -1.36
C HIS A 16 6.59 7.36 -2.32
N LYS A 17 5.80 6.52 -3.00
CA LYS A 17 4.76 6.98 -3.93
C LYS A 17 3.35 6.85 -3.37
N CYS A 18 3.00 5.67 -2.87
CA CYS A 18 1.67 5.37 -2.38
C CYS A 18 1.69 4.26 -1.33
N GLY A 19 0.57 4.09 -0.64
CA GLY A 19 0.28 2.90 0.16
C GLY A 19 -0.26 1.73 -0.69
N ALA A 20 -0.16 0.54 -0.13
CA ALA A 20 -0.83 -0.66 -0.60
C ALA A 20 -1.11 -1.59 0.60
N VAL A 21 -1.99 -2.57 0.38
CA VAL A 21 -2.28 -3.65 1.35
C VAL A 21 -1.93 -5.01 0.72
N LEU A 22 -1.49 -5.95 1.57
CA LEU A 22 -1.14 -7.31 1.18
C LEU A 22 -2.40 -8.19 1.27
N LEU A 23 -2.76 -8.89 0.19
CA LEU A 23 -3.91 -9.80 0.17
C LEU A 23 -3.51 -11.25 0.47
N ASN A 24 -2.32 -11.64 0.04
CA ASN A 24 -1.66 -12.92 0.31
C ASN A 24 -0.16 -12.75 0.04
N GLU A 25 0.61 -13.83 0.02
CA GLU A 25 2.07 -13.83 -0.15
C GLU A 25 2.53 -13.09 -1.42
N ARG A 26 1.67 -12.99 -2.45
CA ARG A 26 2.07 -12.50 -3.77
C ARG A 26 1.27 -11.32 -4.30
N TRP A 27 0.07 -11.06 -3.78
CA TRP A 27 -0.85 -10.06 -4.32
C TRP A 27 -0.98 -8.85 -3.40
N LEU A 28 -0.86 -7.68 -3.99
CA LEU A 28 -1.14 -6.40 -3.34
C LEU A 28 -2.36 -5.74 -3.97
N LEU A 29 -3.11 -5.02 -3.13
CA LEU A 29 -4.17 -4.13 -3.54
C LEU A 29 -3.74 -2.67 -3.31
N THR A 30 -3.97 -1.81 -4.29
CA THR A 30 -3.67 -0.38 -4.23
C THR A 30 -4.69 0.42 -5.06
N ALA A 31 -4.58 1.74 -5.03
CA ALA A 31 -5.38 2.61 -5.87
C ALA A 31 -4.84 2.63 -7.31
N ALA A 32 -5.73 2.71 -8.30
CA ALA A 32 -5.34 2.76 -9.70
C ALA A 32 -4.52 4.01 -10.02
N HIS A 33 -4.86 5.16 -9.47
CA HIS A 33 -4.15 6.43 -9.72
C HIS A 33 -2.68 6.38 -9.31
N CYS A 34 -2.32 5.57 -8.32
CA CYS A 34 -0.94 5.39 -7.87
C CYS A 34 -0.04 4.76 -8.94
N VAL A 35 -0.62 3.90 -9.79
CA VAL A 35 0.12 3.00 -10.68
C VAL A 35 -0.26 3.17 -12.15
N TYR A 36 -1.26 4.00 -12.46
CA TYR A 36 -1.76 4.22 -13.82
C TYR A 36 -0.66 4.68 -14.79
N GLU A 37 0.21 5.60 -14.37
CA GLU A 37 1.31 6.10 -15.19
C GLU A 37 2.41 5.04 -15.39
N TYR A 38 2.65 4.17 -14.40
CA TYR A 38 3.59 3.05 -14.53
C TYR A 38 3.12 2.05 -15.59
N ARG A 39 1.79 1.81 -15.65
CA ARG A 39 1.17 1.01 -16.73
C ARG A 39 1.34 1.69 -18.08
N ARG A 40 0.96 2.96 -18.21
CA ARG A 40 1.00 3.70 -19.50
C ARG A 40 2.41 3.81 -20.06
N LYS A 41 3.40 4.11 -19.21
CA LYS A 41 4.80 4.32 -19.60
C LYS A 41 5.64 3.04 -19.61
N LYS A 42 5.04 1.89 -19.27
CA LYS A 42 5.72 0.57 -19.18
C LYS A 42 6.93 0.58 -18.22
N TYR A 43 6.83 1.30 -17.10
CA TYR A 43 7.89 1.41 -16.08
C TYR A 43 7.72 0.44 -14.90
N LEU A 44 7.05 -0.69 -15.13
CA LEU A 44 6.76 -1.66 -14.06
C LEU A 44 8.02 -2.15 -13.34
N ALA A 45 9.11 -2.37 -14.08
CA ALA A 45 10.39 -2.81 -13.53
C ALA A 45 11.01 -1.84 -12.50
N THR A 46 10.56 -0.58 -12.49
CA THR A 46 11.02 0.43 -11.52
C THR A 46 10.19 0.45 -10.23
N LEU A 47 9.07 -0.26 -10.20
CA LEU A 47 8.17 -0.31 -9.06
C LEU A 47 8.61 -1.40 -8.09
N LYS A 48 8.86 -0.99 -6.84
CA LYS A 48 9.12 -1.90 -5.72
C LYS A 48 8.02 -1.78 -4.67
N ALA A 49 7.70 -2.88 -4.02
CA ALA A 49 6.86 -2.93 -2.84
C ALA A 49 7.74 -3.15 -1.61
N ARG A 50 7.59 -2.25 -0.63
CA ARG A 50 8.25 -2.37 0.67
C ARG A 50 7.25 -2.85 1.72
N LEU A 51 7.53 -4.00 2.33
CA LEU A 51 6.74 -4.62 3.39
C LEU A 51 7.51 -4.59 4.72
N GLY A 52 6.78 -4.71 5.84
CA GLY A 52 7.38 -4.82 7.18
C GLY A 52 8.12 -3.57 7.66
N GLU A 53 7.84 -2.43 7.03
CA GLU A 53 8.39 -1.13 7.39
C GLU A 53 7.61 -0.54 8.56
N TYR A 54 8.32 0.08 9.50
CA TYR A 54 7.71 0.86 10.59
C TYR A 54 8.27 2.29 10.59
N ASP A 55 9.60 2.43 10.61
CA ASP A 55 10.30 3.72 10.57
C ASP A 55 11.16 3.80 9.30
N VAL A 56 10.74 4.61 8.34
CA VAL A 56 11.43 4.76 7.04
C VAL A 56 12.83 5.36 7.16
N SER A 57 13.16 5.97 8.31
CA SER A 57 14.49 6.51 8.60
C SER A 57 15.46 5.49 9.22
N ALA A 58 14.93 4.39 9.74
CA ALA A 58 15.71 3.31 10.33
C ALA A 58 15.88 2.15 9.33
N ASN A 59 16.98 1.41 9.41
CA ASN A 59 17.08 0.10 8.77
C ASN A 59 16.51 -0.95 9.73
N SER A 60 15.40 -1.58 9.35
CA SER A 60 14.81 -2.69 10.08
C SER A 60 15.13 -4.02 9.40
N ASN A 61 15.43 -5.05 10.19
CA ASN A 61 15.62 -6.42 9.71
C ASN A 61 14.31 -7.05 9.19
N SER A 62 13.14 -6.50 9.53
CA SER A 62 11.83 -6.97 9.06
C SER A 62 11.45 -6.46 7.66
N ARG A 63 12.25 -5.53 7.09
CA ARG A 63 11.95 -4.88 5.81
C ARG A 63 12.16 -5.85 4.65
N GLN A 64 11.16 -5.94 3.78
CA GLN A 64 11.26 -6.69 2.52
C GLN A 64 10.99 -5.75 1.34
N ASP A 65 11.98 -5.58 0.47
CA ASP A 65 11.84 -4.84 -0.79
C ASP A 65 11.71 -5.83 -1.94
N ILE A 66 10.50 -5.96 -2.48
CA ILE A 66 10.15 -6.97 -3.50
C ILE A 66 9.71 -6.26 -4.78
N GLY A 67 10.14 -6.75 -5.94
CA GLY A 67 9.76 -6.20 -7.23
C GLY A 67 8.34 -6.58 -7.62
N VAL A 68 7.75 -5.84 -8.57
CA VAL A 68 6.43 -6.14 -9.13
C VAL A 68 6.59 -6.71 -10.54
N ASP A 69 5.98 -7.87 -10.82
CA ASP A 69 6.02 -8.50 -12.16
C ASP A 69 4.72 -8.31 -12.96
N THR A 70 3.61 -8.01 -12.29
CA THR A 70 2.30 -7.85 -12.92
C THR A 70 1.56 -6.66 -12.31
N LEU A 71 0.92 -5.85 -13.15
CA LEU A 71 0.09 -4.71 -12.78
C LEU A 71 -1.24 -4.79 -13.53
N ILE A 72 -2.33 -4.90 -12.78
CA ILE A 72 -3.71 -4.98 -13.29
C ILE A 72 -4.47 -3.78 -12.75
N VAL A 73 -4.77 -2.82 -13.62
CA VAL A 73 -5.64 -1.68 -13.29
C VAL A 73 -7.07 -2.05 -13.68
N HIS A 74 -8.05 -1.66 -12.87
CA HIS A 74 -9.45 -1.94 -13.15
C HIS A 74 -9.84 -1.55 -14.59
N PRO A 75 -10.53 -2.41 -15.36
CA PRO A 75 -10.80 -2.16 -16.78
C PRO A 75 -11.66 -0.91 -17.04
N GLN A 76 -12.50 -0.53 -16.06
CA GLN A 76 -13.32 0.67 -16.13
C GLN A 76 -12.63 1.93 -15.55
N TYR A 77 -11.37 1.85 -15.14
CA TYR A 77 -10.58 3.03 -14.78
C TYR A 77 -9.99 3.64 -16.05
N GLN A 78 -10.67 4.66 -16.58
CA GLN A 78 -10.34 5.29 -17.86
C GLN A 78 -9.65 6.65 -17.72
N ASP A 79 -9.91 7.36 -16.62
CA ASP A 79 -9.46 8.75 -16.43
C ASP A 79 -8.98 8.98 -14.99
N PRO A 80 -7.69 9.34 -14.78
CA PRO A 80 -7.17 9.62 -13.45
C PRO A 80 -7.77 10.84 -12.76
N TYR A 81 -8.44 11.74 -13.49
CA TYR A 81 -9.11 12.90 -12.91
C TYR A 81 -10.51 12.57 -12.37
N ARG A 82 -11.19 11.57 -12.94
CA ARG A 82 -12.53 11.15 -12.51
C ARG A 82 -12.52 10.15 -11.35
N GLN A 83 -11.38 9.47 -11.12
CA GLN A 83 -11.13 8.54 -10.01
C GLN A 83 -12.23 7.46 -9.81
N SER A 84 -13.00 7.17 -10.85
CA SER A 84 -14.02 6.12 -10.82
C SER A 84 -13.35 4.76 -10.96
N ASN A 85 -13.73 3.79 -10.11
CA ASN A 85 -13.09 2.48 -10.03
C ASN A 85 -11.57 2.56 -9.78
N ASP A 86 -11.17 3.41 -8.82
CA ASP A 86 -9.78 3.66 -8.46
C ASP A 86 -9.13 2.50 -7.69
N ILE A 87 -9.01 1.36 -8.36
CA ILE A 87 -8.51 0.10 -7.78
C ILE A 87 -7.58 -0.62 -8.75
N ALA A 88 -6.48 -1.15 -8.22
CA ALA A 88 -5.50 -1.93 -8.97
C ALA A 88 -4.88 -3.04 -8.14
N LEU A 89 -4.51 -4.12 -8.82
CA LEU A 89 -3.78 -5.26 -8.26
C LEU A 89 -2.35 -5.26 -8.76
N LEU A 90 -1.42 -5.60 -7.87
CA LEU A 90 -0.02 -5.83 -8.18
C LEU A 90 0.35 -7.26 -7.78
N ARG A 91 1.11 -7.94 -8.63
CA ARG A 91 1.71 -9.25 -8.29
C ARG A 91 3.21 -9.08 -8.07
N LEU A 92 3.68 -9.55 -6.92
CA LEU A 92 5.08 -9.55 -6.56
C LEU A 92 5.86 -10.57 -7.40
N ASN A 93 7.11 -10.24 -7.73
CA ASN A 93 7.99 -11.13 -8.48
C ASN A 93 8.52 -12.32 -7.65
N LYS A 94 8.42 -12.22 -6.32
CA LYS A 94 8.73 -13.26 -5.34
C LYS A 94 7.72 -13.18 -4.20
N ASP A 95 7.54 -14.27 -3.48
CA ASP A 95 6.61 -14.32 -2.35
C ASP A 95 7.14 -13.51 -1.17
N ALA A 96 6.24 -12.78 -0.52
CA ALA A 96 6.50 -12.11 0.74
C ALA A 96 6.59 -13.14 1.86
N VAL A 97 7.58 -12.98 2.74
CA VAL A 97 7.74 -13.83 3.91
C VAL A 97 6.87 -13.27 5.04
N PHE A 98 5.92 -14.06 5.52
CA PHE A 98 5.09 -13.66 6.65
C PHE A 98 5.88 -13.68 7.96
N GLY A 99 5.44 -12.84 8.90
CA GLY A 99 6.00 -12.73 10.24
C GLY A 99 5.31 -11.59 10.99
N ASP A 100 5.83 -11.24 12.16
CA ASP A 100 5.19 -10.28 13.06
C ASP A 100 4.89 -8.91 12.43
N SER A 101 5.71 -8.49 11.45
CA SER A 101 5.58 -7.21 10.76
C SER A 101 4.94 -7.31 9.37
N VAL A 102 4.69 -8.52 8.86
CA VAL A 102 4.17 -8.75 7.50
C VAL A 102 3.07 -9.80 7.54
N TRP A 103 1.83 -9.34 7.41
CA TRP A 103 0.64 -10.19 7.41
C TRP A 103 -0.40 -9.66 6.42
N PRO A 104 -1.16 -10.53 5.72
CA PRO A 104 -2.21 -10.09 4.80
C PRO A 104 -3.45 -9.53 5.53
N VAL A 105 -4.23 -8.71 4.83
CA VAL A 105 -5.54 -8.22 5.28
C VAL A 105 -6.64 -9.13 4.75
N CYS A 106 -7.71 -9.32 5.53
CA CYS A 106 -8.90 -10.03 5.04
C CYS A 106 -9.76 -9.10 4.15
N LEU A 107 -10.40 -9.67 3.13
CA LEU A 107 -11.42 -8.97 2.35
C LEU A 107 -12.81 -9.25 2.94
N PRO A 108 -13.72 -8.27 2.97
CA PRO A 108 -15.09 -8.51 3.39
C PRO A 108 -15.82 -9.38 2.36
N ASP A 109 -16.83 -10.12 2.82
CA ASP A 109 -17.75 -10.79 1.93
C ASP A 109 -18.58 -9.78 1.14
N ARG A 110 -19.08 -10.19 -0.03
CA ARG A 110 -19.81 -9.30 -0.96
C ARG A 110 -21.01 -8.59 -0.32
N ASN A 111 -21.63 -9.22 0.68
CA ASN A 111 -22.83 -8.73 1.35
C ASN A 111 -22.57 -8.22 2.77
N THR A 112 -21.30 -8.06 3.17
CA THR A 112 -20.98 -7.48 4.47
C THR A 112 -21.34 -6.00 4.48
N ASP A 113 -22.37 -5.63 5.24
CA ASP A 113 -22.66 -4.23 5.51
C ASP A 113 -21.76 -3.73 6.64
N VAL A 114 -20.91 -2.75 6.30
CA VAL A 114 -20.00 -2.09 7.25
C VAL A 114 -20.45 -0.66 7.58
N THR A 115 -21.69 -0.31 7.23
CA THR A 115 -22.24 1.03 7.49
C THR A 115 -22.32 1.30 8.99
N GLY A 116 -21.80 2.44 9.43
CA GLY A 116 -21.75 2.82 10.84
C GLY A 116 -20.69 2.07 11.65
N MET A 117 -19.92 1.17 11.04
CA MET A 117 -18.77 0.54 11.69
C MET A 117 -17.55 1.46 11.68
N ASN A 118 -16.70 1.24 12.67
CA ASN A 118 -15.48 1.98 12.88
C ASN A 118 -14.37 1.51 11.95
N ALA A 119 -13.60 2.46 11.41
CA ALA A 119 -12.51 2.18 10.49
C ALA A 119 -11.19 2.78 10.97
N THR A 120 -10.13 2.01 10.82
CA THR A 120 -8.76 2.43 11.09
C THR A 120 -8.06 2.68 9.78
N VAL A 121 -7.45 3.86 9.65
CA VAL A 121 -6.61 4.21 8.50
C VAL A 121 -5.17 4.29 8.99
N ALA A 122 -4.28 3.57 8.32
CA ALA A 122 -2.88 3.50 8.71
C ALA A 122 -1.93 3.76 7.53
N GLY A 123 -0.83 4.46 7.80
CA GLY A 123 0.13 4.84 6.76
C GLY A 123 1.21 5.79 7.26
N TRP A 124 2.04 6.22 6.30
CA TRP A 124 3.02 7.31 6.48
C TRP A 124 2.51 8.63 5.92
N GLY A 125 1.21 8.72 5.63
CA GLY A 125 0.59 9.92 5.08
C GLY A 125 0.49 11.05 6.10
N GLN A 126 0.27 12.25 5.59
CA GLN A 126 0.04 13.45 6.40
C GLN A 126 -1.17 13.25 7.31
N THR A 127 -0.98 13.29 8.64
CA THR A 127 -2.04 13.07 9.62
C THR A 127 -2.78 14.35 10.03
N SER A 128 -2.34 15.53 9.56
CA SER A 128 -2.93 16.83 9.88
C SER A 128 -3.11 17.71 8.64
N PHE A 129 -4.23 18.43 8.56
CA PHE A 129 -4.50 19.40 7.51
C PHE A 129 -3.38 20.48 7.54
N ASN A 130 -2.65 20.67 6.42
CA ASN A 130 -1.51 21.59 6.24
C ASN A 130 -0.12 21.20 6.83
N GLY A 131 0.08 20.01 7.40
CA GLY A 131 1.43 19.53 7.75
C GLY A 131 2.38 19.36 6.55
N ARG A 132 3.47 20.13 6.46
CA ARG A 132 4.47 20.03 5.37
C ARG A 132 5.43 18.83 5.46
N CYS A 133 5.24 17.95 6.44
CA CYS A 133 6.15 16.85 6.74
C CYS A 133 5.43 15.50 6.67
N ILE A 134 5.93 14.60 5.84
CA ILE A 134 5.53 13.18 5.81
C ILE A 134 6.20 12.51 7.03
N PRO A 135 5.45 11.93 7.97
CA PRO A 135 6.02 11.30 9.15
C PRO A 135 6.89 10.09 8.75
N ASN A 136 8.04 9.94 9.41
CA ASN A 136 8.92 8.80 9.18
C ASN A 136 8.35 7.49 9.73
N ARG A 137 7.49 7.58 10.75
CA ARG A 137 6.90 6.43 11.43
C ARG A 137 5.50 6.14 10.92
N PHE A 138 5.20 4.86 10.79
CA PHE A 138 3.87 4.36 10.49
C PHE A 138 2.93 4.73 11.63
N SER A 139 1.82 5.37 11.30
CA SER A 139 0.80 5.76 12.27
C SER A 139 -0.54 5.17 11.84
N ALA A 140 -1.33 4.74 12.82
CA ALA A 140 -2.71 4.34 12.64
C ALA A 140 -3.60 5.35 13.36
N SER A 141 -4.56 5.93 12.64
CA SER A 141 -5.58 6.79 13.20
C SER A 141 -6.94 6.12 13.05
N CYS A 142 -7.64 6.00 14.18
CA CYS A 142 -9.02 5.55 14.20
C CYS A 142 -9.90 6.74 13.85
N LYS A 143 -10.64 6.66 12.74
CA LYS A 143 -11.43 7.82 12.30
C LYS A 143 -12.74 7.95 13.07
N TYR A 144 -13.26 6.85 13.65
CA TYR A 144 -14.34 6.80 14.64
C TYR A 144 -14.19 5.50 15.48
N PHE A 145 -14.27 5.61 16.82
CA PHE A 145 -14.19 4.61 17.93
C PHE A 145 -13.40 3.27 17.76
N CYS A 146 -12.35 3.06 18.56
CA CYS A 146 -11.60 1.80 18.63
C CYS A 146 -12.33 0.72 19.44
N SER A 147 -12.48 -0.48 18.87
CA SER A 147 -12.54 -1.72 19.66
C SER A 147 -11.88 -2.88 18.90
N ASN A 148 -10.76 -3.34 19.45
CA ASN A 148 -10.07 -4.63 19.28
C ASN A 148 -9.92 -5.22 17.86
N LEU A 149 -8.68 -5.14 17.37
CA LEU A 149 -8.16 -5.84 16.18
C LEU A 149 -7.92 -7.34 16.47
N GLU A 150 -8.96 -8.08 16.87
CA GLU A 150 -8.88 -9.54 16.94
C GLU A 150 -9.78 -10.14 15.86
N GLY A 151 -9.21 -10.23 14.65
CA GLY A 151 -9.78 -10.97 13.53
C GLY A 151 -8.63 -11.65 12.79
N PHE A 152 -8.25 -12.85 13.23
CA PHE A 152 -7.32 -13.69 12.48
C PHE A 152 -8.01 -14.17 11.20
N CYS A 153 -7.43 -13.88 10.04
CA CYS A 153 -7.86 -14.53 8.80
C CYS A 153 -7.49 -16.03 8.92
N SER A 154 -8.47 -16.91 8.69
CA SER A 154 -8.28 -18.38 8.59
C SER A 154 -7.92 -18.81 7.17
#